data_AF-A0A7S1E0I7-F1
#
_entry.id   AF-A0A7S1E0I7-F1
#
_cell.length_a   1.000
_cell.length_b   1.000
_cell.length_c   1.000
_cell.angle_alpha   90.00
_cell.angle_beta   90.00
_cell.angle_gamma   90.00
#
_symmetry.space_group_name_H-M   'P 1'
#
loop_
_entity.id
_entity.type
_entity.pdbx_description
1 polymer ?
#
loop_
_entity_poly.entity_id
_entity_poly.type
_entity_poly.pdbx_seq_one_letter_code
_entity_poly.pdbx_strand_id
1 'polypeptide(L)'
;MGDETQRPMVTDSGGEISMSIEETNKVRASLGLKPLDLAPSKPLKEGSKDAPIDAVREKAEADAEKEAEAMRKKIADMKKQRLSQKKVMSAKTLGEGSDDDDDVANWVSKARSKQKAAADALAKRMAEEDEQTVEQGEYSSSDLQGMKVLHDAEAFNEGETVILTLADTRIVKRENGEGFVNEDEDELENVNMSEADKRSIAKERAKKRAKYVNADDDEFTEGGKSKNMLSKYDDFEVDGKKIGDKQDRQSIRLGDQGEMAMTKEQRQEAIRAKLAQAPGKVVVSLTGVIKEESDYQTKEEAAIAAFNKRGNKPKKLRRKVKEKLKLDGSAER
;
A
#
# COMPACT_ATOMS: atom_id res chain seq x y z
N MET A 1 -38.35 -69.12 17.36
CA MET A 1 -37.19 -69.93 16.94
C MET A 1 -36.14 -68.95 16.48
N GLY A 2 -35.20 -68.62 17.36
CA GLY A 2 -34.13 -67.67 17.07
C GLY A 2 -33.09 -68.36 16.19
N ASP A 3 -32.85 -67.78 15.02
CA ASP A 3 -31.76 -68.18 14.15
C ASP A 3 -30.46 -67.79 14.87
N GLU A 4 -29.72 -68.79 15.37
CA GLU A 4 -28.36 -68.61 15.88
C GLU A 4 -27.46 -68.22 14.72
N THR A 5 -27.52 -66.94 14.37
CA THR A 5 -26.64 -66.29 13.41
C THR A 5 -25.18 -66.66 13.68
N GLN A 6 -24.55 -67.25 12.67
CA GLN A 6 -23.17 -67.72 12.68
C GLN A 6 -22.24 -66.61 13.20
N ARG A 7 -21.66 -66.83 14.39
CA ARG A 7 -20.61 -65.96 14.92
C ARG A 7 -19.46 -65.91 13.91
N PRO A 8 -18.92 -64.73 13.60
CA PRO A 8 -17.79 -64.66 12.70
C PRO A 8 -16.59 -65.39 13.32
N MET A 9 -15.81 -66.14 12.52
CA MET A 9 -14.59 -66.74 13.05
C MET A 9 -13.54 -65.64 13.19
N VAL A 10 -12.79 -65.71 14.28
CA VAL A 10 -11.80 -64.70 14.63
C VAL A 10 -10.56 -65.42 15.14
N THR A 11 -9.40 -64.94 14.73
CA THR A 11 -8.12 -65.46 15.19
C THR A 11 -7.52 -64.47 16.18
N ASP A 12 -7.20 -64.93 17.38
CA ASP A 12 -6.48 -64.15 18.39
C ASP A 12 -5.01 -64.58 18.37
N SER A 13 -4.13 -63.66 18.00
CA SER A 13 -2.69 -63.86 18.09
C SER A 13 -2.08 -62.62 18.72
N GLY A 14 -1.52 -62.78 19.92
CA GLY A 14 -0.80 -61.71 20.62
C GLY A 14 -1.67 -60.54 21.13
N GLY A 15 -2.97 -60.76 21.38
CA GLY A 15 -3.89 -59.72 21.81
C GLY A 15 -4.50 -58.92 20.65
N GLU A 16 -4.17 -59.29 19.41
CA GLU A 16 -4.81 -58.76 18.21
C GLU A 16 -5.86 -59.75 17.70
N ILE A 17 -7.11 -59.31 17.75
CA ILE A 17 -8.29 -60.03 17.30
C ILE A 17 -8.47 -59.70 15.81
N SER A 18 -8.06 -60.61 14.92
CA SER A 18 -8.10 -60.43 13.47
C SER A 18 -9.13 -61.34 12.80
N MET A 19 -9.79 -60.82 11.78
CA MET A 19 -10.82 -61.52 10.99
C MET A 19 -10.37 -61.64 9.54
N SER A 20 -10.75 -62.71 8.86
CA SER A 20 -10.51 -62.78 7.41
C SER A 20 -11.28 -61.66 6.68
N ILE A 21 -10.79 -61.24 5.52
CA ILE A 21 -11.42 -60.17 4.74
C ILE A 21 -12.86 -60.56 4.35
N GLU A 22 -13.10 -61.84 4.08
CA GLU A 22 -14.44 -62.37 3.78
C GLU A 22 -15.38 -62.30 4.97
N GLU A 23 -14.90 -62.62 6.19
CA GLU A 23 -15.67 -62.49 7.42
C GLU A 23 -15.94 -61.03 7.78
N THR A 24 -14.94 -60.17 7.58
CA THR A 24 -15.08 -58.73 7.73
C THR A 24 -16.13 -58.19 6.76
N ASN A 25 -16.18 -58.70 5.52
CA ASN A 25 -17.21 -58.33 4.54
C ASN A 25 -18.61 -58.80 4.94
N LYS A 26 -18.75 -59.98 5.56
CA LYS A 26 -20.02 -60.45 6.13
C LYS A 26 -20.50 -59.53 7.27
N VAL A 27 -19.61 -59.15 8.19
CA VAL A 27 -19.91 -58.19 9.27
C VAL A 27 -20.25 -56.81 8.69
N ARG A 28 -19.54 -56.38 7.65
CA ARG A 28 -19.78 -55.10 6.98
C ARG A 28 -21.15 -55.08 6.31
N ALA A 29 -21.54 -56.17 5.66
CA ALA A 29 -22.86 -56.33 5.06
C ALA A 29 -23.99 -56.35 6.11
N SER A 30 -23.80 -57.01 7.26
CA SER A 30 -24.80 -57.01 8.35
C SER A 30 -24.95 -55.63 9.00
N LEU A 31 -23.91 -54.82 8.97
CA LEU A 31 -23.92 -53.41 9.39
C LEU A 31 -24.38 -52.44 8.27
N GLY A 32 -24.77 -52.94 7.09
CA GLY A 32 -25.23 -52.13 5.96
C GLY A 32 -24.12 -51.32 5.27
N LEU A 33 -22.86 -51.65 5.51
CA LEU A 33 -21.69 -51.01 4.93
C LEU A 33 -21.26 -51.75 3.64
N LYS A 34 -20.74 -51.01 2.66
CA LYS A 34 -20.27 -51.56 1.37
C LYS A 34 -19.09 -52.52 1.57
N PRO A 35 -19.05 -53.73 0.99
CA PRO A 35 -17.95 -54.68 1.17
C PRO A 35 -16.60 -54.12 0.69
N LEU A 36 -15.51 -54.62 1.29
CA LEU A 36 -14.13 -54.35 0.88
C LEU A 36 -13.83 -55.09 -0.43
N ASP A 37 -13.21 -54.37 -1.36
CA ASP A 37 -12.86 -54.89 -2.69
C ASP A 37 -11.59 -55.78 -2.59
N LEU A 38 -11.68 -57.00 -3.13
CA LEU A 38 -10.59 -58.01 -3.12
C LEU A 38 -9.59 -57.86 -4.28
N ALA A 39 -9.75 -56.85 -5.13
CA ALA A 39 -8.84 -56.65 -6.26
C ALA A 39 -7.54 -55.97 -5.78
N PRO A 40 -6.35 -56.40 -6.26
CA PRO A 40 -5.13 -55.65 -6.03
C PRO A 40 -5.34 -54.23 -6.59
N SER A 41 -5.08 -53.24 -5.73
CA SER A 41 -5.38 -51.81 -5.93
C SER A 41 -5.24 -51.38 -7.39
N LYS A 42 -6.36 -51.11 -8.07
CA LYS A 42 -6.34 -50.33 -9.31
C LYS A 42 -5.81 -48.94 -8.97
N PRO A 43 -4.92 -48.34 -9.79
CA PRO A 43 -4.51 -46.96 -9.58
C PRO A 43 -5.77 -46.07 -9.59
N LEU A 44 -5.93 -45.29 -8.52
CA LEU A 44 -7.06 -44.39 -8.30
C LEU A 44 -7.20 -43.45 -9.50
N LYS A 45 -8.42 -43.40 -10.06
CA LYS A 45 -8.78 -42.40 -11.08
C LYS A 45 -8.66 -41.00 -10.47
N GLU A 46 -8.08 -40.12 -11.27
CA GLU A 46 -7.94 -38.69 -11.07
C GLU A 46 -9.28 -38.07 -10.63
N GLY A 47 -9.32 -37.52 -9.40
CA GLY A 47 -10.50 -36.89 -8.81
C GLY A 47 -11.01 -37.48 -7.49
N SER A 48 -10.40 -38.55 -6.95
CA SER A 48 -10.69 -38.95 -5.56
C SER A 48 -10.01 -37.98 -4.58
N LYS A 49 -10.74 -37.54 -3.56
CA LYS A 49 -10.22 -36.72 -2.44
C LYS A 49 -9.22 -37.47 -1.55
N ASP A 50 -8.92 -38.72 -1.89
CA ASP A 50 -8.01 -39.61 -1.17
C ASP A 50 -6.77 -39.98 -2.02
N ALA A 51 -6.19 -39.02 -2.75
CA ALA A 51 -4.82 -39.17 -3.23
C ALA A 51 -3.86 -39.08 -2.01
N PRO A 52 -2.81 -39.91 -1.91
CA PRO A 52 -1.79 -39.74 -0.87
C PRO A 52 -1.31 -38.29 -0.91
N ILE A 53 -1.42 -37.58 0.22
CA ILE A 53 -1.08 -36.15 0.36
C ILE A 53 0.32 -35.87 -0.22
N ASP A 54 1.21 -36.86 -0.11
CA ASP A 54 2.58 -36.82 -0.63
C ASP A 54 2.66 -36.73 -2.17
N ALA A 55 1.80 -37.43 -2.91
CA ALA A 55 1.81 -37.40 -4.38
C ALA A 55 1.25 -36.08 -4.95
N VAL A 56 0.34 -35.42 -4.23
CA VAL A 56 -0.15 -34.08 -4.59
C VAL A 56 0.92 -33.02 -4.31
N ARG A 57 1.64 -33.17 -3.20
CA ARG A 57 2.75 -32.29 -2.83
C ARG A 57 3.92 -32.39 -3.80
N GLU A 58 4.34 -33.60 -4.18
CA GLU A 58 5.43 -33.81 -5.14
C GLU A 58 5.13 -33.19 -6.51
N LYS A 59 3.87 -33.30 -6.98
CA LYS A 59 3.43 -32.61 -8.21
C LYS A 59 3.48 -31.08 -8.07
N ALA A 60 3.01 -30.54 -6.94
CA ALA A 60 3.04 -29.10 -6.70
C ALA A 60 4.47 -28.54 -6.62
N GLU A 61 5.40 -29.27 -5.98
CA GLU A 61 6.82 -28.91 -5.93
C GLU A 61 7.46 -28.98 -7.33
N ALA A 62 7.14 -30.00 -8.13
CA ALA A 62 7.64 -30.13 -9.50
C ALA A 62 7.10 -29.04 -10.44
N ASP A 63 5.85 -28.62 -10.29
CA ASP A 63 5.28 -27.52 -11.07
C ASP A 63 5.84 -26.17 -10.63
N ALA A 64 6.05 -25.94 -9.33
CA ALA A 64 6.74 -24.76 -8.81
C ALA A 64 8.19 -24.68 -9.30
N GLU A 65 8.90 -25.81 -9.41
CA GLU A 65 10.26 -25.84 -9.97
C GLU A 65 10.27 -25.49 -11.47
N LYS A 66 9.33 -26.01 -12.26
CA LYS A 66 9.19 -25.64 -13.69
C LYS A 66 8.88 -24.15 -13.86
N GLU A 67 8.00 -23.60 -13.03
CA GLU A 67 7.68 -22.18 -13.04
C GLU A 67 8.89 -21.33 -12.66
N ALA A 68 9.63 -21.73 -11.62
CA ALA A 68 10.87 -21.08 -11.21
C ALA A 68 11.94 -21.13 -12.32
N GLU A 69 12.09 -22.26 -13.02
CA GLU A 69 12.99 -22.37 -14.17
C GLU A 69 12.55 -21.50 -15.35
N ALA A 70 11.25 -21.44 -15.64
CA ALA A 70 10.71 -20.58 -16.70
C ALA A 70 10.98 -19.10 -16.38
N MET A 71 10.80 -18.69 -15.12
CA MET A 71 11.14 -17.35 -14.65
C MET A 71 12.65 -17.07 -14.74
N ARG A 72 13.50 -18.02 -14.36
CA ARG A 72 14.97 -17.90 -14.50
C ARG A 72 15.38 -17.74 -15.97
N LYS A 73 14.78 -18.50 -16.88
CA LYS A 73 15.02 -18.38 -18.34
C LYS A 73 14.60 -17.00 -18.84
N LYS A 74 13.42 -16.51 -18.45
CA LYS A 74 12.94 -15.16 -18.80
C LYS A 74 13.88 -14.06 -18.29
N ILE A 75 14.36 -14.16 -17.06
CA ILE A 75 15.34 -13.21 -16.50
C ILE A 75 16.66 -13.26 -17.26
N ALA A 76 17.15 -14.46 -17.60
CA ALA A 76 18.38 -14.62 -18.37
C ALA A 76 18.26 -14.00 -19.77
N ASP A 77 17.12 -14.17 -20.44
CA ASP A 77 16.88 -13.60 -21.76
C ASP A 77 16.74 -12.07 -21.71
N MET A 78 16.03 -11.51 -20.73
CA MET A 78 16.01 -10.05 -20.51
C MET A 78 17.41 -9.50 -20.20
N LYS A 79 18.22 -10.22 -19.42
CA LYS A 79 19.61 -9.81 -19.15
C LYS A 79 20.46 -9.86 -20.41
N LYS A 80 20.32 -10.88 -21.25
CA LYS A 80 21.00 -10.97 -22.56
C LYS A 80 20.59 -9.83 -23.49
N GLN A 81 19.30 -9.50 -23.53
CA GLN A 81 18.79 -8.35 -24.31
C GLN A 81 19.36 -7.03 -23.79
N ARG A 82 19.39 -6.81 -22.47
CA ARG A 82 20.02 -5.60 -21.90
C ARG A 82 21.50 -5.52 -22.23
N LEU A 83 22.21 -6.66 -22.19
CA LEU A 83 23.63 -6.74 -22.56
C LEU A 83 23.87 -6.51 -24.06
N SER A 84 23.03 -7.06 -24.95
CA SER A 84 23.15 -6.82 -26.38
C SER A 84 22.83 -5.37 -26.72
N GLN A 85 21.80 -4.78 -26.12
CA GLN A 85 21.51 -3.35 -26.24
C GLN A 85 22.70 -2.51 -25.76
N LYS A 86 23.27 -2.81 -24.59
CA LYS A 86 24.47 -2.13 -24.10
C LYS A 86 25.65 -2.26 -25.08
N LYS A 87 25.87 -3.45 -25.66
CA LYS A 87 26.91 -3.68 -26.68
C LYS A 87 26.68 -2.86 -27.94
N VAL A 88 25.45 -2.83 -28.46
CA VAL A 88 25.08 -2.03 -29.63
C VAL A 88 25.25 -0.54 -29.34
N MET A 89 24.85 -0.07 -28.17
CA MET A 89 25.04 1.33 -27.75
C MET A 89 26.51 1.69 -27.54
N SER A 90 27.34 0.73 -27.10
CA SER A 90 28.78 0.93 -26.96
C SER A 90 29.56 0.75 -28.26
N ALA A 91 28.97 0.09 -29.26
CA ALA A 91 29.60 -0.13 -30.54
C ALA A 91 29.68 1.22 -31.26
N LYS A 92 30.85 1.48 -31.85
CA LYS A 92 31.10 2.64 -32.70
C LYS A 92 29.98 2.73 -33.75
N THR A 93 29.26 3.84 -33.78
CA THR A 93 28.17 4.02 -34.75
C THR A 93 28.77 4.04 -36.16
N LEU A 94 28.02 3.56 -37.16
CA LEU A 94 28.49 3.48 -38.55
C LEU A 94 28.91 4.84 -39.15
N GLY A 95 28.55 5.96 -38.51
CA GLY A 95 28.98 7.31 -38.90
C GLY A 95 30.29 7.80 -38.28
N GLU A 96 30.92 7.02 -37.39
CA GLU A 96 32.16 7.42 -36.71
C GLU A 96 33.41 6.65 -37.18
N GLY A 97 33.27 5.84 -38.24
CA GLY A 97 34.41 5.36 -39.01
C GLY A 97 35.00 6.54 -39.80
N SER A 98 35.91 7.29 -39.17
CA SER A 98 36.61 8.40 -39.82
C SER A 98 37.74 7.84 -40.69
N ASP A 99 37.78 8.24 -41.95
CA ASP A 99 38.80 7.94 -42.99
C ASP A 99 40.22 8.47 -42.66
N ASP A 100 40.43 8.87 -41.41
CA ASP A 100 41.60 9.63 -40.92
C ASP A 100 42.53 8.77 -40.03
N ASP A 101 42.23 7.48 -39.90
CA ASP A 101 42.92 6.54 -39.00
C ASP A 101 44.15 5.85 -39.65
N ASP A 102 44.44 6.09 -40.94
CA ASP A 102 45.56 5.47 -41.67
C ASP A 102 46.90 6.25 -41.59
N ASP A 103 46.92 7.49 -41.07
CA ASP A 103 48.14 8.31 -40.97
C ASP A 103 48.74 8.31 -39.54
N VAL A 104 50.04 7.97 -39.43
CA VAL A 104 50.74 7.82 -38.12
C VAL A 104 50.78 9.14 -37.36
N ALA A 105 50.86 10.27 -38.05
CA ALA A 105 50.82 11.61 -37.43
C ALA A 105 49.46 11.90 -36.79
N ASN A 106 48.36 11.52 -37.47
CA ASN A 106 47.00 11.66 -36.97
C ASN A 106 46.72 10.71 -35.80
N TRP A 107 47.29 9.50 -35.83
CA TRP A 107 47.20 8.58 -34.70
C TRP A 107 47.88 9.12 -33.42
N VAL A 108 49.09 9.68 -33.53
CA VAL A 108 49.80 10.25 -32.37
C VAL A 108 49.08 11.49 -31.81
N SER A 109 48.57 12.37 -32.69
CA SER A 109 47.82 13.56 -32.26
C SER A 109 46.49 13.18 -31.59
N LYS A 110 45.78 12.18 -32.14
CA LYS A 110 44.55 11.62 -31.58
C LYS A 110 44.81 10.86 -30.27
N ALA A 111 45.94 10.17 -30.14
CA ALA A 111 46.33 9.50 -28.89
C ALA A 111 46.61 10.52 -27.76
N ARG A 112 47.36 11.60 -28.05
CA ARG A 112 47.59 12.68 -27.09
C ARG A 112 46.31 13.44 -26.75
N SER A 113 45.47 13.72 -27.74
CA SER A 113 44.15 14.34 -27.55
C SER A 113 43.24 13.44 -26.71
N LYS A 114 43.23 12.13 -26.95
CA LYS A 114 42.46 11.15 -26.17
C LYS A 114 42.97 10.99 -24.74
N GLN A 115 44.29 11.04 -24.51
CA GLN A 115 44.85 11.06 -23.15
C GLN A 115 44.43 12.32 -22.39
N LYS A 116 44.49 13.48 -23.05
CA LYS A 116 44.04 14.74 -22.46
C LYS A 116 42.53 14.75 -22.22
N ALA A 117 41.73 14.35 -23.20
CA ALA A 117 40.29 14.24 -23.07
C ALA A 117 39.87 13.20 -22.01
N ALA A 118 40.61 12.10 -21.84
CA ALA A 118 40.36 11.13 -20.78
C ALA A 118 40.71 11.68 -19.39
N ALA A 119 41.81 12.44 -19.27
CA ALA A 119 42.17 13.13 -18.03
C ALA A 119 41.15 14.23 -17.70
N ASP A 120 40.75 15.02 -18.70
CA ASP A 120 39.74 16.08 -18.57
C ASP A 120 38.35 15.49 -18.27
N ALA A 121 37.97 14.36 -18.86
CA ALA A 121 36.72 13.67 -18.55
C ALA A 121 36.72 13.04 -17.16
N LEU A 122 37.86 12.51 -16.70
CA LEU A 122 38.01 12.01 -15.34
C LEU A 122 37.94 13.16 -14.31
N ALA A 123 38.64 14.26 -14.59
CA ALA A 123 38.61 15.47 -13.76
C ALA A 123 37.20 16.07 -13.73
N LYS A 124 36.52 16.15 -14.88
CA LYS A 124 35.14 16.63 -14.96
C LYS A 124 34.17 15.71 -14.22
N ARG A 125 34.34 14.39 -14.33
CA ARG A 125 33.49 13.43 -13.61
C ARG A 125 33.70 13.50 -12.10
N MET A 126 34.94 13.67 -11.63
CA MET A 126 35.19 13.89 -10.21
C MET A 126 34.62 15.23 -9.73
N ALA A 127 34.78 16.30 -10.52
CA ALA A 127 34.18 17.59 -10.20
C ALA A 127 32.65 17.54 -10.20
N GLU A 128 32.03 16.80 -11.12
CA GLU A 128 30.57 16.62 -11.20
C GLU A 128 30.03 15.73 -10.07
N GLU A 129 30.79 14.72 -9.62
CA GLU A 129 30.44 13.89 -8.46
C GLU A 129 30.59 14.70 -7.15
N ASP A 130 31.64 15.50 -7.02
CA ASP A 130 31.82 16.44 -5.92
C ASP A 130 30.72 17.52 -5.95
N GLU A 131 30.37 18.08 -7.11
CA GLU A 131 29.30 19.08 -7.26
C GLU A 131 27.91 18.48 -6.99
N GLN A 132 27.61 17.26 -7.46
CA GLN A 132 26.36 16.55 -7.16
C GLN A 132 26.21 16.17 -5.69
N THR A 133 27.31 15.96 -4.96
CA THR A 133 27.23 15.70 -3.51
C THR A 133 26.95 16.95 -2.70
N VAL A 134 27.33 18.14 -3.19
CA VAL A 134 26.93 19.43 -2.59
C VAL A 134 25.57 19.95 -3.10
N GLU A 135 25.16 19.58 -4.31
CA GLU A 135 23.85 19.90 -4.91
C GLU A 135 22.71 18.95 -4.45
N GLN A 136 22.96 18.05 -3.50
CA GLN A 136 21.87 17.49 -2.69
C GLN A 136 21.27 18.65 -1.89
N GLY A 137 20.34 19.35 -2.53
CA GLY A 137 19.84 20.66 -2.13
C GLY A 137 19.45 20.68 -0.67
N GLU A 138 19.61 21.86 -0.06
CA GLU A 138 19.13 22.11 1.30
C GLU A 138 17.66 21.69 1.40
N TYR A 139 17.42 20.57 2.07
CA TYR A 139 16.06 20.09 2.30
C TYR A 139 15.29 21.16 3.07
N SER A 140 14.15 21.54 2.51
CA SER A 140 13.29 22.59 3.01
C SER A 140 12.03 21.99 3.62
N SER A 141 11.27 22.80 4.36
CA SER A 141 10.01 22.34 4.95
C SER A 141 8.96 21.93 3.92
N SER A 142 9.03 22.43 2.68
CA SER A 142 8.16 22.00 1.58
C SER A 142 8.44 20.56 1.12
N ASP A 143 9.65 20.06 1.29
CA ASP A 143 10.00 18.69 0.90
C ASP A 143 9.38 17.64 1.83
N LEU A 144 8.92 18.07 3.01
CA LEU A 144 8.20 17.24 3.99
C LEU A 144 6.69 17.20 3.74
N GLN A 145 6.20 17.86 2.68
CA GLN A 145 4.78 17.90 2.35
C GLN A 145 4.22 16.50 2.15
N GLY A 146 3.08 16.23 2.80
CA GLY A 146 2.36 14.96 2.66
C GLY A 146 2.91 13.81 3.50
N MET A 147 4.07 13.96 4.14
CA MET A 147 4.58 12.95 5.08
C MET A 147 3.63 12.81 6.28
N LYS A 148 3.51 11.58 6.78
CA LYS A 148 2.66 11.22 7.91
C LYS A 148 3.48 11.21 9.20
N VAL A 149 3.00 11.91 10.22
CA VAL A 149 3.57 11.91 11.58
C VAL A 149 2.75 10.96 12.46
N LEU A 150 3.41 10.00 13.11
CA LEU A 150 2.82 8.97 13.97
C LEU A 150 2.61 9.45 15.42
N HIS A 151 2.07 10.65 15.59
CA HIS A 151 1.73 11.21 16.88
C HIS A 151 0.43 12.01 16.77
N ASP A 152 -0.30 12.11 17.87
CA ASP A 152 -1.51 12.92 17.95
C ASP A 152 -1.17 14.42 18.03
N ALA A 153 -2.06 15.30 17.58
CA ALA A 153 -1.82 16.74 17.58
C ALA A 153 -1.72 17.27 19.01
N GLU A 154 -2.47 16.67 19.92
CA GLU A 154 -2.47 16.99 21.36
C GLU A 154 -1.16 16.62 22.06
N ALA A 155 -0.34 15.75 21.45
CA ALA A 155 0.91 15.32 22.06
C ALA A 155 2.04 16.38 21.91
N PHE A 156 1.82 17.40 21.07
CA PHE A 156 2.76 18.50 20.87
C PHE A 156 2.32 19.72 21.68
N ASN A 157 3.13 20.11 22.67
CA ASN A 157 2.90 21.31 23.46
C ASN A 157 3.42 22.56 22.74
N GLU A 158 2.65 23.65 22.80
CA GLU A 158 3.07 24.94 22.25
C GLU A 158 4.36 25.43 22.92
N GLY A 159 5.35 25.82 22.11
CA GLY A 159 6.65 26.31 22.59
C GLY A 159 7.72 25.22 22.81
N GLU A 160 7.38 23.95 22.64
CA GLU A 160 8.35 22.84 22.65
C GLU A 160 8.77 22.47 21.22
N THR A 161 10.08 22.45 20.96
CA THR A 161 10.62 21.98 19.68
C THR A 161 10.93 20.49 19.75
N VAL A 162 10.12 19.68 19.07
CA VAL A 162 10.28 18.22 19.03
C VAL A 162 10.92 17.80 17.72
N ILE A 163 12.03 17.06 17.79
CA ILE A 163 12.72 16.54 16.61
C ILE A 163 12.03 15.24 16.17
N LEU A 164 11.59 15.18 14.91
CA LEU A 164 11.02 13.97 14.33
C LEU A 164 12.07 13.21 13.52
N THR A 165 12.00 11.89 13.57
CA THR A 165 12.89 10.98 12.84
C THR A 165 12.07 10.01 12.00
N LEU A 166 12.65 9.44 10.95
CA LEU A 166 11.97 8.41 10.17
C LEU A 166 11.66 7.19 11.06
N ALA A 167 10.41 6.74 11.04
CA ALA A 167 9.97 5.59 11.80
C ALA A 167 10.57 4.30 11.22
N ASP A 168 10.93 3.36 12.09
CA ASP A 168 11.51 2.09 11.65
C ASP A 168 10.47 1.28 10.86
N THR A 169 10.83 0.91 9.62
CA THR A 169 10.04 0.05 8.73
C THR A 169 10.95 -0.95 8.02
N ARG A 170 10.42 -2.16 7.81
CA ARG A 170 11.15 -3.20 7.09
C ARG A 170 11.00 -2.98 5.60
N ILE A 171 12.11 -2.96 4.87
CA ILE A 171 12.12 -2.79 3.40
C ILE A 171 11.42 -3.97 2.69
N VAL A 172 11.49 -5.18 3.28
CA VAL A 172 10.87 -6.38 2.73
C VAL A 172 9.92 -6.99 3.76
N LYS A 173 8.62 -6.99 3.44
CA LYS A 173 7.59 -7.69 4.21
C LYS A 173 7.53 -9.15 3.77
N ARG A 174 7.27 -10.05 4.72
CA ARG A 174 7.05 -11.46 4.41
C ARG A 174 5.57 -11.77 4.58
N GLU A 175 4.90 -12.07 3.49
CA GLU A 175 3.50 -12.51 3.49
C GLU A 175 3.47 -13.93 2.93
N ASN A 176 2.86 -14.87 3.65
CA ASN A 176 2.74 -16.28 3.24
C ASN A 176 4.06 -16.99 2.88
N GLY A 177 5.19 -16.53 3.43
CA GLY A 177 6.52 -17.11 3.16
C GLY A 177 7.27 -16.45 1.99
N GLU A 178 6.60 -15.62 1.20
CA GLU A 178 7.19 -14.86 0.10
C GLU A 178 7.57 -13.44 0.57
N GLY A 179 8.70 -12.94 0.08
CA GLY A 179 9.19 -11.61 0.42
C GLY A 179 8.73 -10.57 -0.60
N PHE A 180 7.95 -9.59 -0.16
CA PHE A 180 7.48 -8.46 -0.97
C PHE A 180 8.18 -7.19 -0.53
N VAL A 181 8.46 -6.29 -1.48
CA VAL A 181 8.96 -4.96 -1.14
C VAL A 181 7.85 -4.20 -0.40
N ASN A 182 8.22 -3.50 0.66
CA ASN A 182 7.29 -2.65 1.38
C ASN A 182 6.96 -1.42 0.53
N GLU A 183 5.69 -1.31 0.13
CA GLU A 183 5.15 -0.18 -0.64
C GLU A 183 4.40 0.83 0.25
N ASP A 184 4.44 0.64 1.57
CA ASP A 184 3.84 1.59 2.52
C ASP A 184 4.54 2.96 2.47
N GLU A 185 3.80 4.01 2.79
CA GLU A 185 4.33 5.37 2.95
C GLU A 185 5.33 5.45 4.11
N ASP A 186 6.39 6.23 3.93
CA ASP A 186 7.32 6.59 4.99
C ASP A 186 6.66 7.50 6.04
N GLU A 187 6.93 7.23 7.31
CA GLU A 187 6.29 7.89 8.44
C GLU A 187 7.32 8.51 9.38
N LEU A 188 6.99 9.62 10.02
CA LEU A 188 7.82 10.33 10.99
C LEU A 188 7.37 10.02 12.42
N GLU A 189 8.30 9.71 13.31
CA GLU A 189 8.05 9.57 14.74
C GLU A 189 9.17 10.24 15.56
N ASN A 190 8.83 10.82 16.70
CA ASN A 190 9.83 11.10 17.73
C ASN A 190 10.13 9.81 18.53
N VAL A 191 11.42 9.48 18.68
CA VAL A 191 11.88 8.28 19.39
C VAL A 191 11.45 8.29 20.86
N ASN A 192 11.66 9.41 21.57
CA ASN A 192 11.35 9.52 23.00
C ASN A 192 9.85 9.39 23.27
N MET A 193 9.01 10.01 22.43
CA MET A 193 7.54 9.90 22.53
C MET A 193 7.07 8.48 22.22
N SER A 194 7.58 7.86 21.14
CA SER A 194 7.24 6.48 20.76
C SER A 194 7.64 5.47 21.85
N GLU A 195 8.79 5.66 22.50
CA GLU A 195 9.19 4.85 23.65
C GLU A 195 8.35 5.10 24.91
N ALA A 196 7.97 6.36 25.18
CA ALA A 196 7.09 6.71 26.29
C ALA A 196 5.72 6.05 26.13
N ASP A 197 5.17 6.07 24.91
CA ASP A 197 3.94 5.37 24.56
C ASP A 197 4.08 3.86 24.77
N LYS A 198 5.11 3.23 24.17
CA LYS A 198 5.36 1.79 24.37
C LYS A 198 5.46 1.42 25.86
N ARG A 199 6.09 2.29 26.67
CA ARG A 199 6.22 2.11 28.11
C ARG A 199 4.89 2.27 28.85
N SER A 200 4.06 3.24 28.49
CA SER A 200 2.74 3.44 29.11
C SER A 200 1.82 2.26 28.79
N ILE A 201 1.85 1.78 27.55
CA ILE A 201 1.13 0.61 27.06
C ILE A 201 1.54 -0.65 27.82
N ALA A 202 2.84 -0.88 27.97
CA ALA A 202 3.37 -2.03 28.72
C ALA A 202 2.92 -1.99 30.19
N LYS A 203 2.93 -0.80 30.81
CA LYS A 203 2.44 -0.62 32.20
C LYS A 203 0.95 -0.92 32.32
N GLU A 204 0.12 -0.44 31.41
CA GLU A 204 -1.33 -0.72 31.41
C GLU A 204 -1.63 -2.20 31.15
N ARG A 205 -0.91 -2.83 30.21
CA ARG A 205 -0.96 -4.29 29.96
C ARG A 205 -0.58 -5.08 31.22
N ALA A 206 0.45 -4.65 31.94
CA ALA A 206 0.89 -5.31 33.18
C ALA A 206 -0.14 -5.14 34.32
N LYS A 207 -0.70 -3.94 34.51
CA LYS A 207 -1.75 -3.67 35.50
C LYS A 207 -2.99 -4.55 35.27
N LYS A 208 -3.43 -4.68 34.01
CA LYS A 208 -4.60 -5.53 33.67
C LYS A 208 -4.29 -7.02 33.77
N ARG A 209 -3.07 -7.48 33.42
CA ARG A 209 -2.65 -8.88 33.66
C ARG A 209 -2.61 -9.25 35.14
N ALA A 210 -2.30 -8.31 36.02
CA ALA A 210 -2.33 -8.52 37.46
C ALA A 210 -3.76 -8.61 38.04
N LYS A 211 -4.77 -8.08 37.32
CA LYS A 211 -6.19 -8.37 37.59
C LYS A 211 -6.51 -9.79 37.09
N TYR A 212 -6.20 -10.78 37.92
CA TYR A 212 -6.71 -12.14 37.73
C TYR A 212 -8.23 -12.09 37.94
N VAL A 213 -8.97 -12.01 36.84
CA VAL A 213 -10.42 -12.14 36.84
C VAL A 213 -10.72 -13.62 36.92
N ASN A 214 -11.24 -14.07 38.07
CA ASN A 214 -11.87 -15.39 38.16
C ASN A 214 -12.99 -15.45 37.11
N ALA A 215 -13.00 -16.51 36.31
CA ALA A 215 -13.89 -16.65 35.17
C ALA A 215 -15.40 -16.56 35.49
N ASP A 216 -15.78 -16.63 36.78
CA ASP A 216 -17.17 -16.65 37.25
C ASP A 216 -17.81 -15.27 37.50
N ASP A 217 -17.06 -14.20 37.80
CA ASP A 217 -17.67 -12.92 38.25
C ASP A 217 -18.04 -11.95 37.10
N ASP A 218 -17.43 -12.14 35.93
CA ASP A 218 -17.58 -11.24 34.78
C ASP A 218 -18.81 -11.57 33.90
N GLU A 219 -19.39 -12.76 34.04
CA GLU A 219 -20.57 -13.16 33.24
C GLU A 219 -21.87 -12.51 33.75
N PHE A 220 -21.88 -12.04 35.00
CA PHE A 220 -23.11 -11.57 35.65
C PHE A 220 -23.17 -10.06 35.93
N THR A 221 -22.04 -9.34 35.89
CA THR A 221 -21.97 -8.00 36.50
C THR A 221 -21.98 -6.82 35.53
N GLU A 222 -21.72 -6.97 34.23
CA GLU A 222 -21.71 -5.79 33.35
C GLU A 222 -22.12 -6.08 31.89
N GLY A 223 -23.41 -5.91 31.63
CA GLY A 223 -23.93 -5.38 30.36
C GLY A 223 -23.38 -5.96 29.05
N GLY A 224 -23.42 -7.28 28.87
CA GLY A 224 -23.69 -7.93 27.58
C GLY A 224 -22.87 -7.53 26.35
N LYS A 225 -21.61 -7.08 26.49
CA LYS A 225 -20.70 -6.99 25.34
C LYS A 225 -20.13 -8.39 25.11
N SER A 226 -20.63 -9.09 24.10
CA SER A 226 -20.12 -10.41 23.72
C SER A 226 -18.61 -10.32 23.53
N LYS A 227 -17.83 -10.94 24.43
CA LYS A 227 -16.38 -11.03 24.31
C LYS A 227 -16.09 -11.67 22.96
N ASN A 228 -15.45 -10.92 22.06
CA ASN A 228 -14.97 -11.44 20.79
C ASN A 228 -14.07 -12.66 21.06
N MET A 229 -14.10 -13.68 20.20
CA MET A 229 -13.42 -14.97 20.45
C MET A 229 -11.94 -14.83 20.82
N LEU A 230 -11.31 -13.69 20.47
CA LEU A 230 -9.92 -13.35 20.79
C LEU A 230 -9.76 -12.10 21.69
N SER A 231 -10.67 -11.84 22.63
CA SER A 231 -10.60 -10.69 23.55
C SER A 231 -9.31 -10.53 24.37
N LYS A 232 -8.51 -11.60 24.51
CA LYS A 232 -7.18 -11.58 25.15
C LYS A 232 -6.08 -10.98 24.25
N TYR A 233 -6.36 -10.88 22.96
CA TYR A 233 -5.46 -10.47 21.89
C TYR A 233 -5.99 -9.29 21.08
N ASP A 234 -7.31 -9.02 21.13
CA ASP A 234 -7.88 -7.78 20.61
C ASP A 234 -7.32 -6.58 21.36
N ASP A 235 -6.98 -5.53 20.60
CA ASP A 235 -6.45 -4.29 21.13
C ASP A 235 -7.45 -3.59 22.04
N PHE A 236 -6.93 -3.01 23.12
CA PHE A 236 -7.74 -2.33 24.11
C PHE A 236 -7.85 -0.84 23.81
N GLU A 237 -9.03 -0.31 24.06
CA GLU A 237 -9.20 1.12 24.31
C GLU A 237 -8.66 1.44 25.70
N VAL A 238 -7.66 2.32 25.75
CA VAL A 238 -7.30 3.07 26.95
C VAL A 238 -7.65 4.51 26.65
N ASP A 239 -8.54 5.07 27.46
CA ASP A 239 -8.97 6.47 27.36
C ASP A 239 -9.59 6.85 25.99
N GLY A 240 -10.37 5.93 25.39
CA GLY A 240 -10.99 6.12 24.07
C GLY A 240 -10.02 6.10 22.89
N LYS A 241 -8.71 5.94 23.13
CA LYS A 241 -7.70 5.76 22.09
C LYS A 241 -7.44 4.25 21.94
N LYS A 242 -7.64 3.70 20.73
CA LYS A 242 -7.23 2.33 20.41
C LYS A 242 -5.72 2.30 20.47
N ILE A 243 -5.18 1.65 21.50
CA ILE A 243 -3.74 1.51 21.62
C ILE A 243 -3.34 0.16 21.05
N GLY A 244 -3.18 0.15 19.73
CA GLY A 244 -2.87 -1.05 18.98
C GLY A 244 -1.52 -1.08 18.32
N ASP A 245 -1.41 -2.02 17.37
CA ASP A 245 -0.29 -2.10 16.45
C ASP A 245 -0.06 -0.75 15.73
N LYS A 246 1.11 -0.57 15.09
CA LYS A 246 1.54 0.72 14.51
C LYS A 246 0.44 1.43 13.68
N GLN A 247 -0.47 0.67 13.07
CA GLN A 247 -1.57 1.12 12.22
C GLN A 247 -2.70 1.86 12.95
N ASP A 248 -2.93 1.58 14.23
CA ASP A 248 -4.03 2.19 15.01
C ASP A 248 -3.63 3.47 15.74
N ARG A 249 -2.35 3.82 15.68
CA ARG A 249 -1.84 5.07 16.27
C ARG A 249 -2.39 6.27 15.51
N GLN A 250 -2.84 7.27 16.27
CA GLN A 250 -3.27 8.55 15.71
C GLN A 250 -2.12 9.15 14.88
N SER A 251 -2.48 9.75 13.75
CA SER A 251 -1.49 10.29 12.83
C SER A 251 -1.96 11.56 12.14
N ILE A 252 -1.00 12.42 11.84
CA ILE A 252 -1.22 13.74 11.24
C ILE A 252 -0.47 13.77 9.91
N ARG A 253 -1.04 14.36 8.86
CA ARG A 253 -0.31 14.60 7.60
C ARG A 253 0.20 16.03 7.54
N LEU A 254 1.42 16.21 7.06
CA LEU A 254 2.02 17.53 6.85
C LEU A 254 1.48 18.18 5.58
N GLY A 255 1.26 19.50 5.63
CA GLY A 255 0.84 20.36 4.53
C GLY A 255 2.01 20.85 3.67
N ASP A 256 1.71 21.76 2.76
CA ASP A 256 2.61 22.27 1.71
C ASP A 256 3.92 22.92 2.20
N GLN A 257 3.94 23.38 3.45
CA GLN A 257 5.08 24.05 4.06
C GLN A 257 5.58 23.32 5.31
N GLY A 258 5.27 22.02 5.45
CA GLY A 258 5.59 21.25 6.66
C GLY A 258 4.75 21.63 7.88
N GLU A 259 3.70 22.43 7.68
CA GLU A 259 2.71 22.74 8.72
C GLU A 259 1.79 21.53 8.96
N MET A 260 1.23 21.40 10.17
CA MET A 260 0.22 20.38 10.41
C MET A 260 -1.00 20.69 9.52
N ALA A 261 -1.38 19.75 8.65
CA ALA A 261 -2.60 19.91 7.89
C ALA A 261 -3.77 19.91 8.88
N MET A 262 -4.44 21.05 9.02
CA MET A 262 -5.71 21.16 9.74
C MET A 262 -6.58 19.97 9.37
N THR A 263 -6.96 19.16 10.37
CA THR A 263 -7.80 17.99 10.10
C THR A 263 -9.08 18.45 9.41
N LYS A 264 -9.71 17.58 8.62
CA LYS A 264 -10.97 17.91 7.94
C LYS A 264 -12.01 18.45 8.95
N GLU A 265 -11.97 17.94 10.17
CA GLU A 265 -12.80 18.35 11.29
C GLU A 265 -12.43 19.75 11.80
N GLN A 266 -11.17 20.02 12.10
CA GLN A 266 -10.71 21.37 12.48
C GLN A 266 -11.00 22.41 11.38
N ARG A 267 -10.86 22.02 10.11
CA ARG A 267 -11.24 22.86 8.96
C ARG A 267 -12.74 23.08 8.90
N GLN A 268 -13.55 22.05 9.15
CA GLN A 268 -15.02 22.17 9.23
C GLN A 268 -15.47 23.04 10.41
N GLU A 269 -14.82 22.91 11.56
CA GLU A 269 -15.08 23.73 12.74
C GLU A 269 -14.65 25.18 12.54
N ALA A 270 -13.50 25.42 11.93
CA ALA A 270 -13.07 26.76 11.54
C ALA A 270 -14.03 27.38 10.51
N ILE A 271 -14.51 26.62 9.53
CA ILE A 271 -15.54 27.06 8.59
C ILE A 271 -16.87 27.31 9.31
N ARG A 272 -17.27 26.45 10.25
CA ARG A 272 -18.52 26.58 11.02
C ARG A 272 -18.47 27.79 11.94
N ALA A 273 -17.35 28.04 12.61
CA ALA A 273 -17.12 29.22 13.43
C ALA A 273 -17.12 30.49 12.57
N LYS A 274 -16.45 30.47 11.42
CA LYS A 274 -16.45 31.57 10.45
C LYS A 274 -17.85 31.84 9.87
N LEU A 275 -18.63 30.80 9.61
CA LEU A 275 -20.01 30.89 9.14
C LEU A 275 -20.95 31.37 10.26
N ALA A 276 -20.71 30.99 11.51
CA ALA A 276 -21.45 31.46 12.68
C ALA A 276 -21.19 32.94 12.98
N GLN A 277 -19.98 33.44 12.70
CA GLN A 277 -19.62 34.85 12.82
C GLN A 277 -20.04 35.69 11.61
N ALA A 278 -20.40 35.08 10.48
CA ALA A 278 -20.87 35.81 9.30
C ALA A 278 -22.27 36.41 9.56
N PRO A 279 -22.44 37.74 9.48
CA PRO A 279 -23.74 38.39 9.71
C PRO A 279 -24.64 38.14 8.50
N GLY A 280 -25.47 37.09 8.56
CA GLY A 280 -26.40 36.75 7.48
C GLY A 280 -27.03 35.36 7.62
N LYS A 281 -27.27 34.90 8.85
CA LYS A 281 -27.81 33.57 9.12
C LYS A 281 -29.27 33.48 8.65
N VAL A 282 -29.50 33.01 7.42
CA VAL A 282 -30.81 32.49 7.00
C VAL A 282 -30.99 31.14 7.71
N VAL A 283 -31.61 31.18 8.88
CA VAL A 283 -32.02 29.98 9.61
C VAL A 283 -33.23 29.42 8.88
N VAL A 284 -33.02 28.44 7.99
CA VAL A 284 -34.13 27.62 7.48
C VAL A 284 -34.35 26.51 8.52
N SER A 285 -35.28 26.76 9.44
CA SER A 285 -35.78 25.77 10.40
C SER A 285 -36.65 24.73 9.70
N LEU A 286 -36.40 23.44 9.97
CA LEU A 286 -37.13 22.26 9.45
C LEU A 286 -38.57 22.13 9.99
N THR A 287 -39.04 23.04 10.83
CA THR A 287 -40.46 23.15 11.17
C THR A 287 -41.11 24.09 10.16
N GLY A 288 -41.43 23.54 8.99
CA GLY A 288 -42.15 24.24 7.95
C GLY A 288 -43.49 24.74 8.47
N VAL A 289 -43.62 26.07 8.55
CA VAL A 289 -44.94 26.68 8.42
C VAL A 289 -45.41 26.32 7.02
N ILE A 290 -46.43 25.46 6.95
CA ILE A 290 -47.14 25.18 5.70
C ILE A 290 -47.70 26.53 5.24
N LYS A 291 -47.03 27.17 4.27
CA LYS A 291 -47.64 28.25 3.51
C LYS A 291 -48.63 27.58 2.58
N GLU A 292 -49.91 27.92 2.74
CA GLU A 292 -50.95 27.53 1.79
C GLU A 292 -50.50 27.91 0.39
N GLU A 293 -50.39 26.91 -0.49
CA GLU A 293 -50.10 27.10 -1.90
C GLU A 293 -51.28 27.86 -2.52
N SER A 294 -51.07 29.13 -2.86
CA SER A 294 -51.96 29.86 -3.75
C SER A 294 -51.39 29.76 -5.17
N ASP A 295 -52.18 29.26 -6.11
CA ASP A 295 -51.83 29.12 -7.53
C ASP A 295 -51.62 30.48 -8.26
N TYR A 296 -51.67 31.59 -7.53
CA TYR A 296 -51.52 32.94 -8.07
C TYR A 296 -50.19 33.54 -7.66
N GLN A 297 -49.31 33.72 -8.65
CA GLN A 297 -48.01 34.34 -8.50
C GLN A 297 -48.13 35.73 -7.84
N THR A 298 -47.52 35.91 -6.67
CA THR A 298 -47.48 37.21 -6.02
C THR A 298 -46.54 38.15 -6.78
N LYS A 299 -46.82 39.46 -6.75
CA LYS A 299 -46.02 40.47 -7.49
C LYS A 299 -44.53 40.47 -7.08
N GLU A 300 -44.23 40.03 -5.86
CA GLU A 300 -42.87 39.92 -5.33
C GLU A 300 -42.15 38.67 -5.88
N GLU A 301 -42.84 37.54 -6.01
CA GLU A 301 -42.27 36.33 -6.63
C GLU A 301 -42.07 36.47 -8.14
N ALA A 302 -42.94 37.23 -8.83
CA ALA A 302 -42.76 37.56 -10.24
C ALA A 302 -41.50 38.43 -10.48
N ALA A 303 -41.13 39.29 -9.52
CA ALA A 303 -39.93 40.11 -9.60
C ALA A 303 -38.63 39.29 -9.37
N ILE A 304 -38.70 38.23 -8.57
CA ILE A 304 -37.58 37.32 -8.31
C ILE A 304 -37.40 36.30 -9.46
N ALA A 305 -38.51 35.85 -10.06
CA ALA A 305 -38.50 34.97 -11.23
C ALA A 305 -38.13 35.68 -12.54
N ALA A 306 -38.14 37.03 -12.56
CA ALA A 306 -37.66 37.82 -13.68
C ALA A 306 -36.14 37.64 -13.82
N PHE A 307 -35.75 36.79 -14.76
CA PHE A 307 -34.37 36.47 -15.12
C PHE A 307 -33.57 37.75 -15.42
N ASN A 308 -32.69 38.15 -14.51
CA ASN A 308 -31.71 39.20 -14.74
C ASN A 308 -30.69 38.73 -15.79
N LYS A 309 -30.97 39.03 -17.07
CA LYS A 309 -30.01 38.86 -18.19
C LYS A 309 -28.74 39.64 -17.86
N ARG A 310 -27.69 38.93 -17.44
CA ARG A 310 -26.34 39.50 -17.34
C ARG A 310 -25.95 40.01 -18.73
N GLY A 311 -25.76 41.32 -18.85
CA GLY A 311 -25.43 41.97 -20.11
C GLY A 311 -24.21 41.33 -20.78
N ASN A 312 -24.30 41.08 -22.09
CA ASN A 312 -23.20 40.57 -22.89
C ASN A 312 -21.98 41.48 -22.73
N LYS A 313 -20.88 40.94 -22.18
CA LYS A 313 -19.59 41.62 -22.16
C LYS A 313 -19.13 41.82 -23.62
N PRO A 314 -18.70 43.03 -24.04
CA PRO A 314 -18.22 43.24 -25.39
C PRO A 314 -16.97 42.38 -25.65
N LYS A 315 -16.99 41.59 -26.73
CA LYS A 315 -15.82 40.82 -27.18
C LYS A 315 -14.69 41.79 -27.53
N LYS A 316 -13.55 41.67 -26.82
CA LYS A 316 -12.32 42.43 -27.12
C LYS A 316 -11.85 42.08 -28.54
N LEU A 317 -11.90 43.05 -29.44
CA LEU A 317 -11.37 42.94 -30.80
C LEU A 317 -9.84 42.88 -30.74
N ARG A 318 -9.24 41.77 -31.20
CA ARG A 318 -7.78 41.64 -31.29
C ARG A 318 -7.24 42.71 -32.25
N ARG A 319 -6.34 43.56 -31.77
CA ARG A 319 -5.66 44.58 -32.57
C ARG A 319 -4.73 43.88 -33.57
N LYS A 320 -5.02 43.95 -34.86
CA LYS A 320 -4.05 43.57 -35.91
C LYS A 320 -2.90 44.56 -35.84
N VAL A 321 -1.69 44.04 -35.63
CA VAL A 321 -0.44 44.79 -35.80
C VAL A 321 -0.33 45.11 -37.30
N LYS A 322 -0.49 46.39 -37.66
CA LYS A 322 -0.06 46.88 -38.97
C LYS A 322 1.43 47.16 -38.87
N GLU A 323 2.21 46.30 -39.49
CA GLU A 323 3.59 46.55 -39.87
C GLU A 323 3.61 47.81 -40.76
N LYS A 324 4.27 48.86 -40.28
CA LYS A 324 4.57 50.05 -41.08
C LYS A 324 6.00 49.91 -41.59
N LEU A 325 6.16 49.41 -42.81
CA LEU A 325 7.36 49.76 -43.60
C LEU A 325 7.23 51.23 -43.99
N LYS A 326 8.07 52.08 -43.40
CA LYS A 326 8.27 53.45 -43.83
C LYS A 326 9.12 53.43 -45.10
N LEU A 327 8.53 53.85 -46.22
CA LEU A 327 9.27 54.51 -47.27
C LEU A 327 9.53 55.94 -46.78
N ASP A 328 10.78 56.32 -46.63
CA ASP A 328 11.17 57.73 -46.66
C ASP A 328 12.19 57.89 -47.77
N GLY A 329 11.76 58.59 -48.82
CA GLY A 329 12.62 59.03 -49.90
C GLY A 329 13.38 60.26 -49.45
N SER A 330 14.70 60.19 -49.46
CA SER A 330 15.55 61.36 -49.65
C SER A 330 15.99 61.37 -51.11
N ALA A 331 15.41 62.29 -51.86
CA ALA A 331 16.01 62.84 -53.06
C ALA A 331 16.88 64.01 -52.62
N GLU A 332 18.19 63.95 -52.87
CA GLU A 332 19.00 65.12 -53.16
C GLU A 332 20.23 64.71 -53.99
N ARG A 333 20.27 65.27 -55.22
CA ARG A 333 21.41 65.66 -56.07
C ARG A 333 22.41 64.61 -56.57
#